data_AF-A0A7W0HC68-F1
#
_entry.id   AF-A0A7W0HC68-F1
#
_cell.length_a   1.000
_cell.length_b   1.000
_cell.length_c   1.000
_cell.angle_alpha   90.00
_cell.angle_beta   90.00
_cell.angle_gamma   90.00
#
_symmetry.space_group_name_H-M   'P 1'
#
loop_
_entity.id
_entity.type
_entity.pdbx_description
1 polymer ?
#
loop_
_entity_poly.entity_id
_entity_poly.type
_entity_poly.pdbx_seq_one_letter_code
_entity_poly.pdbx_strand_id
1 'polypeptide(L)'
;MAGIEAIPFGLLVFVVGVLLVSNAWAVIDAKMTVASAAREATRAYVEAPAGSDPSALALDAAAEAVRGGGRDPARLTLTAVSGSFARCEKVTFAASYPVPAITLPW
;
A
#
# COMPACT_ATOMS: atom_id res chain seq x y z
N MET A 1 -35.59 32.50 14.42
CA MET A 1 -34.85 31.47 15.18
C MET A 1 -34.22 30.55 14.14
N ALA A 2 -32.96 30.80 13.76
CA ALA A 2 -32.21 29.98 12.80
C ALA A 2 -30.68 30.04 13.02
N GLY A 3 -30.22 30.66 14.12
CA GLY A 3 -28.80 30.94 14.34
C GLY A 3 -28.07 29.87 15.16
N ILE A 4 -28.75 29.27 16.16
CA ILE A 4 -28.09 28.33 17.08
C ILE A 4 -27.99 26.91 16.51
N GLU A 5 -28.91 26.52 15.62
CA GLU A 5 -28.91 25.22 14.93
C GLU A 5 -27.90 25.17 13.76
N ALA A 6 -27.51 26.33 13.23
CA ALA A 6 -26.47 26.42 12.21
C ALA A 6 -25.10 25.97 12.74
N ILE A 7 -24.85 26.13 14.05
CA ILE A 7 -23.61 25.72 14.70
C ILE A 7 -23.43 24.18 14.70
N PRO A 8 -24.36 23.36 15.25
CA PRO A 8 -24.23 21.91 15.20
C PRO A 8 -24.28 21.38 13.77
N PHE A 9 -25.06 22.00 12.87
CA PHE A 9 -25.06 21.60 11.46
C PHE A 9 -23.70 21.85 10.78
N GLY A 10 -23.12 23.03 10.98
CA GLY A 10 -21.79 23.35 10.48
C GLY A 10 -20.71 22.41 11.03
N LEU A 11 -20.80 22.07 12.32
CA LEU A 11 -19.90 21.09 12.94
C LEU A 11 -20.02 19.71 12.30
N LEU A 12 -21.24 19.22 12.04
CA LEU A 12 -21.45 17.92 11.38
C LEU A 12 -20.85 17.91 9.96
N VAL A 13 -21.10 18.96 9.18
CA VAL A 13 -20.52 19.08 7.82
C VAL A 13 -18.99 19.12 7.90
N PHE A 14 -18.44 19.85 8.86
CA PHE A 14 -16.99 19.91 9.07
C PHE A 14 -16.41 18.54 9.43
N VAL A 15 -17.01 17.82 10.38
CA VAL A 15 -16.58 16.47 10.79
C VAL A 15 -16.64 15.50 9.62
N VAL A 16 -17.74 15.50 8.85
CA VAL A 16 -17.86 14.65 7.66
C VAL A 16 -16.80 15.01 6.62
N GLY A 17 -16.53 16.30 6.40
CA GLY A 17 -15.47 16.77 5.50
C GLY A 17 -14.08 16.27 5.92
N VAL A 18 -13.74 16.39 7.21
CA VAL A 18 -12.47 15.90 7.76
C VAL A 18 -12.38 14.38 7.63
N LEU A 19 -13.46 13.64 7.90
CA LEU A 19 -13.49 12.19 7.73
C LEU A 19 -13.23 11.78 6.28
N LEU A 20 -13.84 12.47 5.30
CA LEU A 20 -13.58 12.22 3.89
C LEU A 20 -12.11 12.44 3.52
N VAL A 21 -11.52 13.56 3.97
CA VAL A 21 -10.10 13.86 3.73
C VAL A 21 -9.19 12.82 4.38
N SER A 22 -9.49 12.38 5.60
CA SER A 22 -8.70 11.36 6.30
C SER A 22 -8.73 9.99 5.60
N ASN A 23 -9.89 9.58 5.09
CA ASN A 23 -10.02 8.33 4.33
C ASN A 23 -9.28 8.42 2.98
N ALA A 24 -9.33 9.58 2.31
CA ALA A 24 -8.56 9.79 1.08
C ALA A 24 -7.04 9.72 1.33
N TRP A 25 -6.56 10.22 2.48
CA TRP A 25 -5.16 10.14 2.84
C TRP A 25 -4.65 8.70 2.97
N ALA A 26 -5.49 7.79 3.50
CA ALA A 26 -5.14 6.37 3.60
C ALA A 26 -4.84 5.71 2.24
N VAL A 27 -5.47 6.19 1.15
CA VAL A 27 -5.19 5.71 -0.21
C VAL A 27 -3.82 6.18 -0.69
N ILE A 28 -3.47 7.44 -0.45
CA ILE A 28 -2.17 7.99 -0.84
C ILE A 28 -1.05 7.28 -0.09
N ASP A 29 -1.22 7.09 1.22
CA ASP A 29 -0.27 6.37 2.05
C ASP A 29 -0.10 4.91 1.56
N ALA A 30 -1.20 4.24 1.21
CA ALA A 30 -1.16 2.87 0.66
C ALA A 30 -0.40 2.81 -0.65
N LYS A 31 -0.63 3.78 -1.54
CA LYS A 31 0.08 3.88 -2.81
C LYS A 31 1.59 4.03 -2.61
N MET A 32 2.03 4.83 -1.64
CA MET A 32 3.45 5.00 -1.33
C MET A 32 4.06 3.72 -0.76
N THR A 33 3.36 3.01 0.13
CA THR A 33 3.81 1.72 0.67
C THR A 33 3.94 0.65 -0.41
N VAL A 34 2.93 0.46 -1.28
CA VAL A 34 3.01 -0.57 -2.33
C VAL A 34 4.07 -0.25 -3.38
N ALA A 35 4.33 1.04 -3.66
CA ALA A 35 5.43 1.44 -4.52
C ALA A 35 6.80 1.05 -3.92
N SER A 36 6.97 1.23 -2.61
CA SER A 36 8.15 0.74 -1.89
C SER A 36 8.26 -0.78 -1.96
N ALA A 37 7.15 -1.50 -1.75
CA ALA A 37 7.14 -2.96 -1.79
C ALA A 37 7.55 -3.51 -3.16
N ALA A 38 7.04 -2.93 -4.25
CA ALA A 38 7.44 -3.33 -5.60
C ALA A 38 8.93 -3.09 -5.87
N ARG A 39 9.48 -1.97 -5.38
CA ARG A 39 10.91 -1.64 -5.50
C ARG A 39 11.78 -2.62 -4.73
N GLU A 40 11.45 -2.90 -3.48
CA GLU A 40 12.23 -3.82 -2.64
C GLU A 40 12.10 -5.27 -3.10
N ALA A 41 10.92 -5.72 -3.54
CA ALA A 41 10.78 -7.02 -4.21
C ALA A 41 11.70 -7.14 -5.41
N THR A 42 11.68 -6.15 -6.30
CA THR A 42 12.52 -6.14 -7.50
C THR A 42 14.00 -6.18 -7.13
N ARG A 43 14.41 -5.39 -6.14
CA ARG A 43 15.80 -5.36 -5.65
C ARG A 43 16.22 -6.72 -5.07
N ALA A 44 15.44 -7.27 -4.15
CA ALA A 44 15.74 -8.55 -3.53
C ALA A 44 15.77 -9.70 -4.55
N TYR A 45 14.90 -9.64 -5.57
CA TYR A 45 14.91 -10.60 -6.66
C TYR A 45 16.23 -10.57 -7.45
N VAL A 46 16.71 -9.38 -7.84
CA VAL A 46 17.93 -9.26 -8.66
C VAL A 46 19.23 -9.42 -7.87
N GLU A 47 19.20 -9.13 -6.57
CA GLU A 47 20.34 -9.30 -5.65
C GLU A 47 20.40 -10.71 -5.03
N ALA A 48 19.48 -11.61 -5.40
CA ALA A 48 19.37 -12.95 -4.82
C ALA A 48 20.67 -13.78 -4.97
N PRO A 49 21.20 -14.38 -3.88
CA PRO A 49 22.37 -15.23 -3.93
C PRO A 49 22.16 -16.49 -4.80
N ALA A 50 23.24 -16.97 -5.40
CA ALA A 50 23.21 -18.24 -6.12
C ALA A 50 22.79 -19.40 -5.19
N GLY A 51 21.84 -20.21 -5.65
CA GLY A 51 21.29 -21.34 -4.87
C GLY A 51 20.16 -20.97 -3.90
N SER A 52 19.76 -19.70 -3.84
CA SER A 52 18.54 -19.28 -3.14
C SER A 52 17.31 -19.28 -4.05
N ASP A 53 16.12 -19.13 -3.47
CA ASP A 53 14.89 -18.84 -4.24
C ASP A 53 14.67 -17.31 -4.34
N PRO A 54 14.93 -16.70 -5.50
CA PRO A 54 14.79 -15.25 -5.69
C PRO A 54 13.33 -14.78 -5.52
N SER A 55 12.35 -15.64 -5.81
CA SER A 55 10.94 -15.28 -5.71
C SER A 55 10.49 -15.19 -4.26
N ALA A 56 10.96 -16.13 -3.42
CA ALA A 56 10.73 -16.09 -1.98
C ALA A 56 11.36 -14.84 -1.35
N LEU A 57 12.61 -14.50 -1.71
CA LEU A 57 13.29 -13.29 -1.23
C LEU A 57 12.56 -12.01 -1.64
N ALA A 58 12.05 -11.96 -2.88
CA ALA A 58 11.26 -10.84 -3.36
C ALA A 58 9.95 -10.67 -2.56
N LEU A 59 9.26 -11.77 -2.26
CA LEU A 59 8.04 -11.77 -1.46
C LEU A 59 8.31 -11.31 -0.03
N ASP A 60 9.36 -11.82 0.61
CA ASP A 60 9.74 -11.44 1.97
C ASP A 60 10.11 -9.95 2.06
N ALA A 61 10.89 -9.44 1.11
CA ALA A 61 11.27 -8.02 1.06
C ALA A 61 10.05 -7.10 0.83
N ALA A 62 9.13 -7.50 -0.06
CA ALA A 62 7.88 -6.77 -0.24
C ALA A 62 7.00 -6.80 1.04
N ALA A 63 6.91 -7.95 1.71
CA ALA A 63 6.16 -8.08 2.96
C ALA A 63 6.76 -7.23 4.08
N GLU A 64 8.09 -7.13 4.16
CA GLU A 64 8.78 -6.25 5.12
C GLU A 64 8.48 -4.77 4.84
N ALA A 65 8.54 -4.35 3.58
CA ALA A 65 8.19 -2.98 3.20
C ALA A 65 6.73 -2.64 3.55
N VAL A 66 5.80 -3.59 3.36
CA VAL A 66 4.39 -3.43 3.76
C VAL A 66 4.23 -3.33 5.28
N ARG A 67 4.92 -4.18 6.05
CA ARG A 67 4.92 -4.11 7.52
C ARG A 67 5.51 -2.80 8.04
N GLY A 68 6.61 -2.33 7.46
CA GLY A 68 7.22 -1.04 7.78
C GLY A 68 6.29 0.14 7.49
N GLY A 69 5.40 0.01 6.51
CA GLY A 69 4.31 0.95 6.23
C GLY A 69 3.08 0.79 7.13
N GLY A 70 3.14 -0.01 8.20
CA GLY A 70 2.04 -0.22 9.15
C GLY A 70 0.86 -1.02 8.58
N ARG A 71 1.07 -1.80 7.52
CA ARG A 71 0.03 -2.57 6.82
C ARG A 71 0.23 -4.08 7.00
N ASP A 72 -0.87 -4.83 6.83
CA ASP A 72 -0.87 -6.28 6.95
C ASP A 72 -0.33 -6.93 5.65
N PRO A 73 0.83 -7.61 5.68
CA PRO A 73 1.41 -8.23 4.50
C PRO A 73 0.54 -9.34 3.92
N ALA A 74 -0.38 -9.95 4.69
CA ALA A 74 -1.28 -10.98 4.17
C ALA A 74 -2.26 -10.45 3.12
N ARG A 75 -2.46 -9.13 3.06
CA ARG A 75 -3.33 -8.46 2.08
C ARG A 75 -2.58 -7.99 0.83
N LEU A 76 -1.27 -8.18 0.79
CA LEU A 76 -0.44 -7.82 -0.35
C LEU A 76 -0.54 -8.90 -1.44
N THR A 77 -0.72 -8.47 -2.68
CA THR A 77 -0.50 -9.32 -3.85
C THR A 77 0.73 -8.82 -4.58
N LEU A 78 1.70 -9.71 -4.79
CA LEU A 78 2.91 -9.44 -5.57
C LEU A 78 2.89 -10.36 -6.80
N THR A 79 3.03 -9.77 -8.00
CA THR A 79 3.02 -10.51 -9.26
C THR A 79 4.22 -10.11 -10.10
N ALA A 80 4.97 -11.09 -10.60
CA ALA A 80 5.95 -10.86 -11.67
C ALA A 80 5.20 -10.60 -12.98
N VAL A 81 5.29 -9.38 -13.50
CA VAL A 81 4.62 -8.95 -14.73
C VAL A 81 5.40 -9.42 -15.95
N SER A 82 6.72 -9.36 -15.88
CA SER A 82 7.61 -9.78 -16.97
C SER A 82 9.02 -10.03 -16.47
N GLY A 83 9.77 -10.77 -17.29
CA GLY A 83 11.17 -11.11 -17.04
C GLY A 83 11.34 -12.41 -16.25
N SER A 84 12.51 -13.02 -16.40
CA SER A 84 12.95 -14.19 -15.64
C SER A 84 14.21 -13.87 -14.82
N PHE A 85 14.59 -14.78 -13.91
CA PHE A 85 15.84 -14.67 -13.16
C PHE A 85 17.03 -15.05 -14.04
N ALA A 86 17.46 -14.11 -14.90
CA ALA A 86 18.59 -14.29 -15.79
C ALA A 86 19.45 -13.02 -15.87
N ARG A 87 20.71 -13.19 -16.27
CA ARG A 87 21.64 -12.06 -16.41
C ARG A 87 21.19 -11.12 -17.53
N CYS A 88 21.27 -9.82 -17.25
CA CYS A 88 20.92 -8.75 -18.19
C CYS A 88 19.46 -8.77 -18.68
N GLU A 89 18.58 -9.52 -18.01
CA GLU A 89 17.15 -9.50 -18.29
C GLU A 89 16.45 -8.48 -17.38
N LYS A 90 15.50 -7.72 -17.95
CA LYS A 90 14.68 -6.80 -17.17
C LYS A 90 13.51 -7.55 -16.55
N VAL A 91 13.46 -7.57 -15.23
CA VAL A 91 12.30 -8.05 -14.46
C VAL A 91 11.40 -6.88 -14.07
N THR A 92 10.10 -7.12 -13.97
CA THR A 92 9.12 -6.11 -13.50
C THR A 92 8.14 -6.77 -12.55
N PHE A 93 8.02 -6.22 -11.34
CA PHE A 93 7.03 -6.64 -10.35
C PHE A 93 5.91 -5.61 -10.21
N ALA A 94 4.69 -6.11 -10.05
CA ALA A 94 3.53 -5.33 -9.63
C ALA A 94 3.14 -5.72 -8.22
N ALA A 95 2.99 -4.73 -7.34
CA ALA A 95 2.45 -4.88 -6.00
C ALA A 95 1.05 -4.25 -5.95
N SER A 96 0.09 -4.94 -5.34
CA SER A 96 -1.29 -4.48 -5.18
C SER A 96 -1.77 -4.71 -3.75
N TYR A 97 -2.55 -3.77 -3.23
CA TYR A 97 -3.08 -3.83 -1.87
C TYR A 97 -4.50 -3.26 -1.83
N PRO A 98 -5.49 -3.99 -1.30
CA PRO A 98 -6.86 -3.50 -1.21
C PRO A 98 -6.97 -2.44 -0.11
N VAL A 99 -7.51 -1.26 -0.43
CA VAL A 99 -7.80 -0.19 0.54
C VAL A 99 -9.32 -0.09 0.74
N PRO A 100 -9.84 -0.13 1.97
CA PRO A 100 -11.27 0.09 2.22
C PRO A 100 -11.68 1.49 1.77
N ALA A 101 -12.82 1.61 1.09
CA ALA A 101 -13.31 2.90 0.59
C ALA A 101 -13.73 3.86 1.73
N ILE A 102 -14.27 3.31 2.82
CA ILE A 102 -14.68 4.05 4.00
C ILE A 102 -14.36 3.20 5.23
N THR A 103 -13.60 3.77 6.15
CA THR A 103 -13.38 3.21 7.49
C THR A 103 -14.25 4.00 8.45
N LEU A 104 -15.36 3.40 8.89
CA LEU A 104 -16.20 3.98 9.94
C LEU A 104 -15.75 3.43 11.30
N PRO A 105 -15.71 4.25 12.36
CA PRO A 105 -15.23 3.82 13.68
C PRO A 105 -16.30 3.04 14.48
N TRP A 106 -16.97 2.07 13.86
CA TRP A 106 -17.88 1.11 14.50
C TRP A 106 -18.07 -0.16 13.67
#